data_AF-A0A845ZBT5-F1
#
_entry.id   AF-A0A845ZBT5-F1
#
_cell.length_a   1.000
_cell.length_b   1.000
_cell.length_c   1.000
_cell.angle_alpha   90.00
_cell.angle_beta   90.00
_cell.angle_gamma   90.00
#
_symmetry.space_group_name_H-M   'P 1'
#
loop_
_entity.id
_entity.type
_entity.pdbx_description
1 polymer ?
#
loop_
_entity_poly.entity_id
_entity_poly.type
_entity_poly.pdbx_seq_one_letter_code
_entity_poly.pdbx_strand_id
1 'polypeptide(L)' 'MTQEIDKFPIKDLQTRYNIGRSALSERFKHANIKPNKDGTRSFISGEQLEDLDRLNTHLERGGTLTDGHFFLYI' A
#
# COMPACT_ATOMS: atom_id res chain seq x y z
N MET A 1 10.41 21.63 3.62
CA MET A 1 9.69 20.85 4.65
C MET A 1 10.37 19.51 4.72
N THR A 2 10.97 19.18 5.86
CA THR A 2 11.76 17.97 6.08
C THR A 2 10.85 16.76 5.89
N GLN A 3 10.98 16.05 4.76
CA GLN A 3 10.39 14.73 4.63
C GLN A 3 11.20 13.81 5.53
N GLU A 4 10.82 13.75 6.81
CA GLU A 4 11.22 12.65 7.68
C GLU A 4 10.82 11.39 6.93
N ILE A 5 11.81 10.57 6.57
CA ILE A 5 11.58 9.31 5.87
C ILE A 5 10.91 8.39 6.87
N ASP A 6 9.60 8.55 7.00
CA ASP A 6 8.81 7.82 7.96
C ASP A 6 8.69 6.38 7.44
N LYS A 7 9.35 5.48 8.17
CA LYS A 7 9.46 4.08 7.82
C LYS A 7 8.34 3.35 8.54
N PHE A 8 7.24 3.13 7.84
CA PHE A 8 6.08 2.45 8.38
C PHE A 8 6.23 0.94 8.26
N PRO A 9 6.23 0.19 9.38
CA PRO A 9 6.28 -1.26 9.33
C PRO A 9 4.97 -1.82 8.76
N ILE A 10 5.07 -2.76 7.83
CA ILE A 10 3.94 -3.47 7.21
C ILE A 10 3.00 -4.05 8.26
N LYS A 11 3.54 -4.56 9.36
CA LYS A 11 2.74 -5.12 10.46
C LYS A 11 1.75 -4.11 11.04
N ASP A 12 2.15 -2.85 11.11
CA ASP A 12 1.29 -1.77 11.58
C ASP A 12 0.18 -1.47 10.56
N LEU A 13 0.50 -1.51 9.26
CA LEU A 13 -0.48 -1.36 8.18
C LEU A 13 -1.51 -2.49 8.16
N GLN A 14 -1.08 -3.73 8.42
CA GLN A 14 -2.00 -4.87 8.55
C GLN A 14 -3.01 -4.64 9.66
N THR A 15 -2.55 -4.13 10.81
CA THR A 15 -3.42 -3.80 11.94
C THR A 15 -4.28 -2.57 11.66
N ARG A 16 -3.70 -1.51 11.10
CA ARG A 16 -4.36 -0.22 10.80
C ARG A 16 -5.51 -0.38 9.82
N TYR A 17 -5.29 -1.10 8.72
CA TYR A 17 -6.33 -1.37 7.73
C TYR A 17 -7.16 -2.62 8.06
N ASN A 18 -6.83 -3.32 9.15
CA ASN A 18 -7.43 -4.60 9.55
C ASN A 18 -7.45 -5.64 8.40
N ILE A 19 -6.37 -5.69 7.61
CA ILE A 19 -6.28 -6.59 6.45
C ILE A 19 -5.26 -7.71 6.65
N GLY A 20 -5.56 -8.86 6.04
CA GLY A 20 -4.65 -9.99 6.00
C GLY A 20 -3.39 -9.72 5.17
N ARG A 21 -2.36 -10.54 5.39
CA ARG A 21 -1.09 -10.48 4.64
C ARG A 21 -1.29 -10.60 3.12
N SER A 22 -2.23 -11.44 2.69
CA SER A 22 -2.57 -11.62 1.27
C SER A 22 -3.13 -10.33 0.67
N ALA A 23 -4.17 -9.75 1.28
CA ALA A 23 -4.78 -8.51 0.82
C ALA A 23 -3.80 -7.32 0.79
N LEU A 24 -2.92 -7.23 1.79
CA LEU A 24 -1.87 -6.21 1.80
C LEU A 24 -0.83 -6.45 0.68
N SER A 25 -0.43 -7.70 0.45
CA SER A 25 0.48 -8.04 -0.64
C SER A 25 -0.12 -7.80 -2.03
N GLU A 26 -1.44 -7.98 -2.19
CA GLU A 26 -2.17 -7.62 -3.41
C GLU A 26 -2.16 -6.11 -3.59
N ARG A 27 -2.52 -5.34 -2.57
CA ARG A 27 -2.46 -3.87 -2.60
C ARG A 27 -1.09 -3.34 -2.99
N PHE A 28 -0.01 -3.91 -2.46
CA PHE A 28 1.35 -3.55 -2.85
C PHE A 28 1.64 -3.83 -4.32
N LYS A 29 1.23 -5.00 -4.83
CA LYS A 29 1.38 -5.32 -6.26
C LYS A 29 0.59 -4.33 -7.14
N HIS A 30 -0.62 -3.98 -6.73
CA HIS A 30 -1.50 -3.06 -7.47
C HIS A 30 -0.99 -1.62 -7.46
N ALA A 31 -0.53 -1.13 -6.31
CA ALA A 31 0.06 0.20 -6.17
C ALA A 31 1.52 0.28 -6.70
N ASN A 32 2.07 -0.82 -7.25
CA ASN A 32 3.48 -0.93 -7.65
C ASN A 32 4.49 -0.61 -6.53
N ILE A 33 4.07 -0.77 -5.27
CA ILE A 33 4.87 -0.46 -4.09
C ILE A 33 5.75 -1.66 -3.75
N LYS A 34 7.05 -1.41 -3.61
CA LYS A 34 8.02 -2.42 -3.19
C LYS A 34 8.39 -2.19 -1.73
N PRO A 35 7.80 -2.95 -0.79
CA PRO A 35 8.21 -2.86 0.59
C PRO A 35 9.69 -3.20 0.74
N ASN A 36 10.40 -2.35 1.47
CA ASN A 36 11.80 -2.59 1.78
C ASN A 36 11.88 -3.55 2.96
N LYS A 37 12.60 -4.66 2.78
CA LYS A 37 12.77 -5.66 3.83
C LYS A 37 14.03 -5.32 4.61
N ASP A 38 13.85 -4.92 5.86
CA ASP A 38 14.94 -4.66 6.79
C ASP A 38 14.91 -5.73 7.89
N GLY A 39 15.82 -6.70 7.74
CA GLY A 39 15.91 -7.89 8.59
C GLY A 39 14.65 -8.77 8.56
N THR A 40 13.99 -8.92 9.70
CA THR A 40 12.77 -9.74 9.88
C THR A 40 11.49 -8.96 9.60
N ARG A 41 11.57 -7.64 9.43
CA ARG A 41 10.41 -6.76 9.24
C ARG A 41 10.47 -6.13 7.86
N SER A 42 9.31 -5.79 7.35
CA SER A 42 9.19 -5.10 6.06
C SER A 42 8.55 -3.75 6.32
N PHE A 43 9.03 -2.73 5.62
CA PHE A 43 8.71 -1.33 5.84
C PHE A 43 8.41 -0.64 4.52
N ILE A 44 7.62 0.42 4.58
CA ILE A 44 7.38 1.32 3.45
C ILE A 44 7.67 2.76 3.89
N SER A 45 7.96 3.61 2.91
CA SER A 45 8.11 5.05 3.13
C SER A 45 6.74 5.73 3.25
N GLY A 46 6.68 6.92 3.84
CA GLY A 46 5.47 7.75 3.87
C GLY A 46 4.80 7.94 2.50
N GLU A 47 5.57 8.19 1.44
CA GLU A 47 5.02 8.33 0.08
C GLU A 47 4.29 7.06 -0.41
N GLN A 48 4.84 5.89 -0.08
CA GLN A 48 4.21 4.60 -0.41
C GLN A 48 2.96 4.37 0.45
N LEU A 49 2.94 4.88 1.68
CA LEU A 49 1.77 4.81 2.54
C LEU A 49 0.62 5.67 2.01
N GLU A 50 0.92 6.88 1.50
CA GLU A 50 -0.08 7.76 0.90
C GLU A 50 -0.73 7.12 -0.34
N ASP A 51 0.06 6.43 -1.16
CA ASP A 51 -0.46 5.74 -2.34
C ASP A 51 -1.36 4.54 -1.95
N LEU A 52 -0.96 3.79 -0.92
CA LEU A 52 -1.81 2.76 -0.31
C LEU A 52 -3.12 3.33 0.27
N ASP A 53 -3.07 4.49 0.90
CA ASP A 53 -4.24 5.13 1.53
C ASP A 53 -5.24 5.60 0.46
N ARG A 54 -4.73 6.16 -0.65
CA ARG A 54 -5.53 6.47 -1.84
C ARG A 54 -6.17 5.22 -2.43
N LEU A 55 -5.41 4.14 -2.57
CA LEU A 55 -5.94 2.85 -3.04
C LEU A 55 -7.01 2.34 -2.06
N ASN A 56 -6.75 2.36 -0.75
CA ASN A 56 -7.71 1.92 0.25
C ASN A 56 -9.01 2.74 0.18
N THR A 57 -8.91 4.06 0.10
CA THR A 57 -10.06 4.95 -0.07
C THR A 57 -10.85 4.61 -1.34
N HIS A 58 -10.17 4.29 -2.44
CA HIS A 58 -10.81 3.85 -3.68
C HIS A 58 -11.55 2.52 -3.48
N LEU A 59 -10.96 1.56 -2.77
CA LEU A 59 -11.59 0.27 -2.43
C LEU A 59 -12.80 0.44 -1.51
N GLU A 60 -12.71 1.33 -0.51
CA GLU A 60 -13.81 1.62 0.42
C GLU A 60 -15.00 2.27 -0.29
N ARG A 61 -14.76 3.02 -1.38
CA ARG A 61 -15.81 3.57 -2.24
C ARG A 61 -16.48 2.53 -3.14
N GLY A 62 -16.10 1.26 -3.05
CA GLY A 62 -16.59 0.17 -3.89
C GLY A 62 -15.76 -0.07 -5.15
N GLY A 63 -14.60 0.59 -5.27
CA GLY A 63 -13.60 0.25 -6.28
C GLY A 63 -13.02 -1.14 -6.04
N THR A 64 -12.56 -1.81 -7.10
CA THR A 64 -11.93 -3.13 -6.98
C THR A 64 -10.43 -3.02 -7.17
N LEU A 65 -9.64 -3.87 -6.51
CA LEU A 65 -8.20 -3.95 -6.74
C LEU A 65 -7.92 -4.23 -8.24
N THR A 66 -8.78 -5.02 -8.87
CA THR A 66 -8.80 -5.37 -10.30
C THR A 66 -9.02 -4.20 -11.26
N ASP A 67 -9.37 -3.00 -10.78
CA ASP A 67 -9.34 -1.79 -11.59
C ASP A 67 -7.90 -1.40 -12.04
N GLY A 68 -6.90 -2.21 -11.67
CA GLY A 68 -5.55 -2.24 -12.24
C GLY A 68 -5.44 -2.54 -13.75
N HIS A 69 -6.42 -2.12 -14.56
CA HIS A 69 -6.28 -1.91 -16.00
C HIS A 69 -6.52 -0.43 -16.38
N PHE A 70 -6.05 0.52 -15.56
CA PHE A 70 -5.98 1.93 -15.94
C PHE A 70 -4.81 2.29 -16.86
N PHE A 71 -4.15 1.29 -17.47
CA PHE A 71 -3.07 1.48 -18.44
C PHE A 71 -3.33 0.78 -19.78
N LEU A 72 -4.58 0.64 -20.26
CA LEU A 72 -4.82 0.50 -21.70
C LEU A 72 -6.32 0.66 -22.09
N TYR A 73 -6.89 1.86 -22.08
CA TYR A 73 -7.80 2.33 -23.15
C TYR A 73 -8.23 3.79 -22.90
N ILE A 74 -7.87 4.64 -23.87
CA ILE A 74 -8.34 6.02 -24.18
C ILE A 74 -7.98 7.13 -23.19
#